data_AF-A0A835H1M9-F1
#
_entry.id   AF-A0A835H1M9-F1
#
_cell.length_a   1.000
_cell.length_b   1.000
_cell.length_c   1.000
_cell.angle_alpha   90.00
_cell.angle_beta   90.00
_cell.angle_gamma   90.00
#
_symmetry.space_group_name_H-M   'P 1'
#
loop_
_entity.id
_entity.type
_entity.pdbx_description
1 polymer ?
#
loop_
_entity_poly.entity_id
_entity_poly.type
_entity_poly.pdbx_seq_one_letter_code
_entity_poly.pdbx_strand_id
1 'polypeptide(L)'
;MVPDQTTMESILERYQRYSHTSKDLVATDLESQGSLSFEYNKLKSRLETLQKSQRYFMGEEIDTLSFKELQQLEQRLDNALRQTRSRKNELMFASITDHQRKEKTLLEENNDLKKQTSKILHKYTMYENLGGDLILALKHPCRFPSPVSPAMDILLQPTT
;
A
#
# COMPACT_ATOMS: atom_id res chain seq x y z
N MET A 1 -66.24 48.36 14.00
CA MET A 1 -66.96 47.51 14.97
C MET A 1 -66.25 46.17 15.04
N VAL A 2 -65.70 45.88 16.22
CA VAL A 2 -64.98 44.66 16.56
C VAL A 2 -66.02 43.53 16.67
N PRO A 3 -65.83 42.36 16.04
CA PRO A 3 -66.77 41.26 16.23
C PRO A 3 -66.71 40.83 17.70
N ASP A 4 -67.88 40.74 18.32
CA ASP A 4 -68.08 40.46 19.74
C ASP A 4 -67.56 39.05 20.09
N GLN A 5 -66.28 38.95 20.49
CA GLN A 5 -65.57 37.68 20.73
C GLN A 5 -65.84 37.09 22.13
N THR A 6 -67.04 37.28 22.67
CA THR A 6 -67.34 36.98 24.08
C THR A 6 -68.73 36.43 24.35
N THR A 7 -69.47 35.95 23.34
CA THR A 7 -70.68 35.15 23.60
C THR A 7 -70.30 33.78 24.16
N MET A 8 -71.17 33.24 25.02
CA MET A 8 -70.97 31.94 25.66
C MET A 8 -70.72 30.83 24.63
N GLU A 9 -71.40 30.87 23.47
CA GLU A 9 -71.17 29.89 22.41
C GLU A 9 -69.75 29.99 21.83
N SER A 10 -69.23 31.20 21.61
CA SER A 10 -67.86 31.41 21.10
C SER A 10 -66.80 30.89 22.06
N ILE A 11 -67.03 31.07 23.37
CA ILE A 11 -66.11 30.59 24.41
C ILE A 11 -66.14 29.05 24.45
N LEU A 12 -67.33 28.44 24.48
CA LEU A 12 -67.49 26.98 24.49
C LEU A 12 -66.92 26.34 23.22
N GLU A 13 -67.14 26.93 22.06
CA GLU A 13 -66.58 26.45 20.79
C GLU A 13 -65.05 26.49 20.79
N ARG A 14 -64.43 27.55 21.32
CA ARG A 14 -62.97 27.66 21.47
C ARG A 14 -62.42 26.55 22.38
N TYR A 15 -63.06 26.31 23.51
CA TYR A 15 -62.68 25.24 24.44
C TYR A 15 -62.85 23.86 23.83
N GLN A 16 -63.94 23.64 23.10
CA GLN A 16 -64.19 22.37 22.40
C GLN A 16 -63.11 22.12 21.34
N ARG A 17 -62.77 23.11 20.52
CA ARG A 17 -61.67 23.00 19.55
C ARG A 17 -60.35 22.68 20.24
N TYR A 18 -60.01 23.38 21.32
CA TYR A 18 -58.76 23.16 22.05
C TYR A 18 -58.69 21.77 22.72
N SER A 19 -59.82 21.30 23.27
CA SER A 19 -59.95 19.97 23.86
C SER A 19 -59.78 18.86 22.82
N HIS A 20 -60.38 19.02 21.63
CA HIS A 20 -60.21 18.07 20.52
C HIS A 20 -58.76 18.09 20.01
N THR A 21 -58.17 19.26 19.77
CA THR A 21 -56.76 19.33 19.35
C THR A 21 -55.80 18.74 20.38
N SER A 22 -56.08 18.92 21.68
CA SER A 22 -55.27 18.32 22.76
C SER A 22 -55.35 16.79 22.74
N LYS A 23 -56.54 16.22 22.54
CA LYS A 23 -56.73 14.78 22.40
C LYS A 23 -56.06 14.23 21.14
N ASP A 24 -56.15 14.93 20.02
CA ASP A 24 -55.49 14.54 18.77
C ASP A 24 -53.97 14.56 18.90
N LEU A 25 -53.38 15.55 19.60
CA LEU A 25 -51.96 15.61 19.88
C LEU A 25 -51.50 14.46 20.77
N VAL A 26 -52.26 14.13 21.82
CA VAL A 26 -51.97 12.98 22.70
C VAL A 26 -52.08 11.66 21.92
N ALA A 27 -53.09 11.50 21.06
CA ALA A 27 -53.23 10.34 20.20
C ALA A 27 -52.04 10.20 19.22
N THR A 28 -51.63 11.31 18.61
CA THR A 28 -50.47 11.36 17.70
C THR A 28 -49.16 11.05 18.43
N ASP A 29 -48.98 11.52 19.66
CA ASP A 29 -47.80 11.24 20.50
C ASP A 29 -47.74 9.75 20.89
N LEU A 30 -48.86 9.16 21.30
CA LEU A 30 -49.00 7.72 21.57
C LEU A 30 -48.72 6.86 20.33
N GLU A 31 -49.23 7.26 19.16
CA GLU A 31 -48.91 6.60 17.89
C GLU A 31 -47.43 6.73 17.53
N SER A 32 -46.82 7.90 17.76
CA SER A 32 -45.40 8.12 17.53
C SER A 32 -44.51 7.28 18.47
N GLN A 33 -44.90 7.17 19.74
CA GLN A 33 -44.24 6.32 20.74
C GLN A 33 -44.42 4.83 20.40
N GLY A 34 -45.61 4.43 19.94
CA GLY A 34 -45.88 3.09 19.44
C GLY A 34 -45.03 2.75 18.21
N SER A 35 -44.90 3.69 17.28
CA SER A 35 -44.05 3.58 16.09
C SER A 35 -42.56 3.44 16.45
N LEU A 36 -42.06 4.26 17.39
CA LEU A 36 -40.68 4.17 17.88
C LEU A 36 -40.41 2.84 18.60
N SER A 37 -41.34 2.38 19.44
CA SER A 37 -41.25 1.08 20.09
C SER A 37 -41.24 -0.06 19.08
N PHE A 38 -42.09 0.01 18.06
CA PHE A 38 -42.14 -0.98 16.98
C PHE A 38 -40.82 -1.03 16.19
N GLU A 39 -40.30 0.12 15.76
CA GLU A 39 -39.02 0.18 15.03
C GLU A 39 -37.84 -0.29 15.91
N TYR A 40 -37.85 0.04 17.20
CA TYR A 40 -36.87 -0.50 18.15
C TYR A 40 -36.93 -2.03 18.24
N ASN A 41 -38.12 -2.61 18.42
CA ASN A 41 -38.29 -4.06 18.52
C ASN A 41 -37.88 -4.78 17.23
N LYS A 42 -38.20 -4.20 16.08
CA LYS A 42 -37.77 -4.68 14.76
C LYS A 42 -36.25 -4.65 14.62
N LEU A 43 -35.60 -3.57 15.04
CA LEU A 43 -34.14 -3.48 15.05
C LEU A 43 -33.51 -4.50 16.00
N LYS A 44 -34.06 -4.65 17.20
CA LYS A 44 -33.61 -5.61 18.20
C LYS A 44 -33.69 -7.05 17.68
N SER A 45 -34.82 -7.43 17.07
CA SER A 45 -34.99 -8.75 16.46
C SER A 45 -33.97 -9.02 15.34
N ARG A 46 -33.65 -8.02 14.51
CA ARG A 46 -32.59 -8.13 13.50
C ARG A 46 -31.21 -8.35 14.13
N LEU A 47 -30.91 -7.63 15.20
CA LEU A 47 -29.65 -7.76 15.93
C LEU A 47 -29.50 -9.14 16.56
N GLU A 48 -30.54 -9.64 17.22
CA GLU A 48 -30.55 -10.98 17.81
C GLU A 48 -30.36 -12.07 16.75
N THR A 49 -31.03 -11.94 15.60
CA THR A 49 -30.85 -12.86 14.47
C THR A 49 -29.42 -12.82 13.92
N LEU A 50 -28.83 -11.63 13.80
CA LEU A 50 -27.46 -11.48 13.34
C LEU A 50 -26.44 -12.08 14.32
N GLN A 51 -26.60 -11.82 15.62
CA GLN A 51 -25.75 -12.41 16.65
C GLN A 51 -25.86 -13.93 16.68
N LYS A 52 -27.08 -14.47 16.52
CA LYS A 52 -27.29 -15.91 16.42
C LYS A 52 -26.59 -16.51 15.21
N SER A 53 -26.70 -15.86 14.05
CA SER A 53 -25.96 -16.25 12.84
C SER A 53 -24.44 -16.22 13.05
N GLN A 54 -23.92 -15.21 13.76
CA GLN A 54 -22.50 -15.14 14.10
C GLN A 54 -22.06 -16.36 14.93
N ARG A 55 -22.82 -16.72 15.97
CA ARG A 55 -22.53 -17.92 16.79
C ARG A 55 -22.48 -19.18 15.95
N TYR A 56 -23.42 -19.34 15.00
CA TYR A 56 -23.38 -20.46 14.05
C TYR A 56 -22.09 -20.49 13.21
N PHE A 57 -21.64 -19.35 12.67
CA PHE A 57 -20.37 -19.29 11.95
C PHE A 57 -19.14 -19.57 12.84
N MET A 58 -19.24 -19.29 14.14
CA MET A 58 -18.21 -19.63 15.13
C MET A 58 -18.27 -21.10 15.59
N GLY A 59 -19.28 -21.85 15.14
CA GLY A 59 -19.47 -23.25 15.51
C GLY A 59 -20.13 -23.44 16.87
N GLU A 60 -20.86 -22.45 17.36
CA GLU A 60 -21.63 -22.48 18.61
C GLU A 60 -23.12 -22.78 18.33
N GLU A 61 -23.84 -23.37 19.28
CA GLU A 61 -25.29 -23.68 19.18
C GLU A 61 -25.71 -24.46 17.92
N ILE A 62 -24.77 -25.21 17.30
CA ILE A 62 -24.99 -25.93 16.03
C ILE A 62 -26.04 -27.03 16.16
N ASP A 63 -26.18 -27.60 17.35
CA ASP A 63 -27.17 -28.61 17.72
C ASP A 63 -28.62 -28.14 17.48
N THR A 64 -28.85 -26.83 17.41
CA THR A 64 -30.17 -26.25 17.11
C THR A 64 -30.51 -26.23 15.62
N LEU A 65 -29.55 -26.52 14.73
CA LEU A 65 -29.75 -26.49 13.28
C LEU A 65 -30.22 -27.83 12.74
N SER A 66 -31.11 -27.79 11.76
CA SER A 66 -31.43 -28.98 10.96
C SER A 66 -30.25 -29.36 10.06
N PHE A 67 -30.21 -30.62 9.61
CA PHE A 67 -29.17 -31.09 8.69
C PHE A 67 -29.05 -30.23 7.41
N LYS A 68 -30.19 -29.77 6.87
CA LYS A 68 -30.20 -28.92 5.68
C LYS A 68 -29.59 -27.54 5.95
N GLU A 69 -29.88 -26.94 7.09
CA GLU A 69 -29.32 -25.64 7.48
C GLU A 69 -27.82 -25.77 7.77
N LEU A 70 -27.40 -26.87 8.40
CA LEU A 70 -26.00 -27.17 8.64
C LEU A 70 -25.21 -27.31 7.33
N GLN A 71 -25.75 -28.02 6.35
CA GLN A 71 -25.15 -28.14 5.02
C GLN A 71 -25.02 -26.78 4.32
N GLN A 72 -26.04 -25.92 4.43
CA GLN A 72 -25.98 -24.56 3.89
C GLN A 72 -24.92 -23.71 4.58
N LEU A 73 -24.80 -23.82 5.91
CA LEU A 73 -23.78 -23.13 6.70
C LEU A 73 -22.38 -23.54 6.26
N GLU A 74 -22.13 -24.85 6.12
CA GLU A 74 -20.87 -25.40 5.63
C GLU A 74 -20.51 -24.87 4.24
N GLN A 75 -21.46 -24.89 3.29
CA GLN A 75 -21.24 -24.35 1.95
C GLN A 75 -20.88 -22.86 1.96
N ARG A 76 -21.52 -22.06 2.83
CA ARG A 76 -21.20 -20.63 2.97
C ARG A 76 -19.79 -20.43 3.52
N LEU A 77 -19.37 -21.23 4.49
CA LEU A 77 -18.03 -21.20 5.05
C LEU A 77 -16.97 -21.61 4.03
N ASP A 78 -17.17 -22.71 3.30
CA ASP A 78 -16.23 -23.16 2.26
C ASP A 78 -16.07 -22.10 1.16
N ASN A 79 -17.18 -21.52 0.69
CA ASN A 79 -17.15 -20.45 -0.30
C ASN A 79 -16.41 -19.21 0.19
N ALA A 80 -16.69 -18.76 1.42
CA ALA A 80 -16.00 -17.62 2.01
C ALA A 80 -14.49 -17.90 2.14
N LEU A 81 -14.12 -19.09 2.61
CA LEU A 81 -12.73 -19.51 2.76
C LEU A 81 -11.99 -19.56 1.41
N ARG A 82 -12.63 -20.10 0.37
CA ARG A 82 -12.09 -20.11 -1.00
C ARG A 82 -11.83 -18.69 -1.50
N GLN A 83 -12.80 -17.78 -1.33
CA GLN A 83 -12.64 -16.38 -1.74
C GLN A 83 -11.51 -15.68 -0.97
N THR A 84 -11.44 -15.85 0.35
CA THR A 84 -10.36 -15.29 1.18
C THR A 84 -9.00 -15.80 0.74
N ARG A 85 -8.87 -17.12 0.49
CA ARG A 85 -7.62 -17.71 0.00
C ARG A 85 -7.24 -17.19 -1.38
N SER A 86 -8.19 -17.11 -2.33
CA SER A 86 -7.94 -16.56 -3.67
C SER A 86 -7.38 -15.15 -3.59
N ARG A 87 -8.09 -14.28 -2.86
CA ARG A 87 -7.67 -12.88 -2.69
C ARG A 87 -6.29 -12.77 -2.02
N LYS A 88 -6.01 -13.58 -1.00
CA LYS A 88 -4.69 -13.60 -0.35
C LYS A 88 -3.60 -14.00 -1.34
N ASN A 89 -3.85 -15.01 -2.16
CA ASN A 89 -2.89 -15.48 -3.16
C ASN A 89 -2.66 -14.42 -4.24
N GLU A 90 -3.71 -13.78 -4.75
CA GLU A 90 -3.62 -12.69 -5.72
C GLU A 90 -2.74 -11.55 -5.20
N LEU A 91 -2.96 -11.10 -3.96
CA LEU A 91 -2.15 -10.06 -3.32
C LEU A 91 -0.70 -10.49 -3.12
N MET A 92 -0.47 -11.76 -2.74
CA MET A 92 0.88 -12.30 -2.57
C MET A 92 1.63 -12.33 -3.92
N PHE A 93 0.99 -12.78 -5.00
CA PHE A 93 1.59 -12.78 -6.33
C PHE A 93 1.87 -11.37 -6.85
N ALA A 94 0.96 -10.42 -6.61
CA ALA A 94 1.18 -9.02 -6.94
C ALA A 94 2.43 -8.46 -6.21
N SER A 95 2.58 -8.77 -4.91
CA SER A 95 3.76 -8.36 -4.14
C SER A 95 5.05 -9.01 -4.63
N ILE A 96 5.04 -10.32 -4.92
CA ILE A 96 6.21 -11.03 -5.49
C ILE A 96 6.63 -10.36 -6.80
N THR A 97 5.68 -10.08 -7.69
CA THR A 97 5.95 -9.45 -8.98
C THR A 97 6.53 -8.04 -8.82
N ASP A 98 6.01 -7.27 -7.87
CA ASP A 98 6.53 -5.93 -7.57
C ASP A 98 7.98 -5.98 -7.03
N HIS A 99 8.27 -6.92 -6.13
CA HIS A 99 9.63 -7.12 -5.63
C HIS A 99 10.60 -7.57 -6.74
N GLN A 100 10.20 -8.51 -7.59
CA GLN A 100 11.03 -8.95 -8.72
C GLN A 100 11.33 -7.82 -9.70
N ARG A 101 10.36 -6.91 -9.93
CA ARG A 101 10.56 -5.73 -10.77
C ARG A 101 11.61 -4.79 -10.15
N LYS A 102 11.49 -4.51 -8.85
CA LYS A 102 12.45 -3.66 -8.13
C LYS A 102 13.85 -4.27 -8.10
N GLU A 103 13.96 -5.56 -7.85
CA GLU A 103 15.22 -6.30 -7.90
C GLU A 103 15.89 -6.14 -9.28
N LYS A 104 15.13 -6.35 -10.36
CA LYS A 104 15.64 -6.20 -11.72
C LYS A 104 16.16 -4.78 -11.99
N THR A 105 15.39 -3.75 -11.63
CA THR A 105 15.81 -2.35 -11.80
C THR A 105 17.08 -2.04 -11.01
N LEU A 106 17.16 -2.47 -9.75
CA LEU A 106 18.35 -2.26 -8.93
C LEU A 106 19.58 -2.99 -9.48
N LEU A 107 19.42 -4.21 -10.02
CA LEU A 107 20.50 -4.94 -10.68
C LEU A 107 21.01 -4.21 -11.93
N GLU A 108 20.11 -3.66 -12.74
CA GLU A 108 20.45 -2.86 -13.91
C GLU A 108 21.25 -1.60 -13.53
N GLU A 109 20.76 -0.83 -12.56
CA GLU A 109 21.45 0.36 -12.04
C GLU A 109 22.83 0.02 -11.45
N ASN A 110 22.92 -1.05 -10.65
CA ASN A 110 24.19 -1.49 -10.06
C ASN A 110 25.22 -1.88 -11.13
N ASN A 111 24.78 -2.55 -12.19
CA ASN A 111 25.64 -2.92 -13.31
C ASN A 111 26.15 -1.69 -14.07
N ASP A 112 25.32 -0.68 -14.25
CA ASP A 112 25.73 0.56 -14.92
C ASP A 112 26.70 1.38 -14.07
N LEU A 113 26.48 1.45 -12.76
CA LEU A 113 27.44 2.03 -11.82
C LEU A 113 28.78 1.29 -11.85
N LYS A 114 28.79 -0.04 -11.80
CA LYS A 114 30.02 -0.86 -11.92
C LYS A 114 30.79 -0.57 -13.21
N LYS A 115 30.09 -0.43 -14.35
CA LYS A 115 30.73 -0.06 -15.63
C LYS A 115 31.33 1.34 -15.55
N GLN A 116 30.65 2.30 -14.94
CA GLN A 116 31.17 3.66 -14.78
C GLN A 116 32.42 3.67 -13.88
N THR A 117 32.37 2.99 -12.73
CA THR A 117 33.52 2.83 -11.84
C THR A 117 34.71 2.19 -12.55
N SER A 118 34.47 1.13 -13.34
CA SER A 118 35.52 0.48 -14.14
C SER A 118 36.15 1.43 -15.16
N LYS A 119 35.34 2.21 -15.89
CA LYS A 119 35.85 3.24 -16.82
C LYS A 119 36.70 4.29 -16.10
N ILE A 120 36.26 4.74 -14.93
CA ILE A 120 36.99 5.72 -14.12
C ILE A 120 38.33 5.12 -13.64
N LEU A 121 38.31 3.90 -13.09
CA LEU A 121 39.53 3.20 -12.66
C LEU A 121 40.51 2.99 -13.82
N HIS A 122 40.01 2.63 -15.00
CA HIS A 122 40.83 2.51 -16.20
C HIS A 122 41.47 3.85 -16.61
N LYS A 123 40.74 4.97 -16.50
CA LYS A 123 41.31 6.30 -16.71
C LYS A 123 42.40 6.62 -15.67
N TYR A 124 42.14 6.39 -14.38
CA TYR A 124 43.13 6.63 -13.32
C TYR A 124 44.42 5.83 -13.53
N THR A 125 44.30 4.53 -13.86
CA THR A 125 45.47 3.68 -14.16
C THR A 125 46.21 4.15 -15.42
N MET A 126 45.52 4.60 -16.47
CA MET A 126 46.17 5.26 -17.61
C MET A 126 46.99 6.49 -17.18
N TYR A 127 46.43 7.37 -16.33
CA TYR A 127 47.13 8.56 -15.85
C TYR A 127 48.33 8.23 -14.94
N GLU A 128 48.21 7.23 -14.05
CA GLU A 128 49.34 6.79 -13.21
C GLU A 128 50.47 6.18 -14.04
N ASN A 129 50.15 5.36 -15.05
CA ASN A 129 51.15 4.80 -15.95
C ASN A 129 51.85 5.89 -16.77
N LEU A 130 51.11 6.87 -17.30
CA LEU A 130 51.67 8.04 -17.99
C LEU A 130 52.58 8.90 -17.09
N GLY A 131 52.19 9.08 -15.82
CA GLY A 131 53.02 9.78 -14.83
C GLY A 131 54.29 9.03 -14.46
N GLY A 132 54.22 7.70 -14.34
CA GLY A 132 55.37 6.82 -14.13
C GLY A 132 56.35 6.84 -15.30
N ASP A 133 55.84 6.82 -16.54
CA ASP A 133 56.64 6.91 -17.76
C ASP A 133 57.37 8.25 -17.87
N LEU A 134 56.73 9.35 -17.46
CA LEU A 134 57.37 10.67 -17.42
C LEU A 134 58.49 10.74 -16.37
N ILE A 135 58.28 10.14 -15.19
CA ILE A 135 59.31 10.04 -14.14
C ILE A 135 60.48 9.15 -14.59
N LEU A 136 60.21 8.04 -15.29
CA LEU A 136 61.23 7.16 -15.84
C LEU A 136 62.05 7.85 -16.94
N ALA A 137 61.39 8.60 -17.82
CA ALA A 137 62.03 9.42 -18.86
C ALA A 137 62.89 10.55 -18.28
N LEU A 138 62.45 11.17 -17.17
CA LEU A 138 63.24 12.17 -16.44
C LEU A 138 64.43 11.56 -15.68
N LYS A 139 64.32 10.30 -15.24
CA LYS A 139 65.41 9.59 -14.55
C LYS A 139 66.49 9.08 -15.51
N HIS A 140 66.15 8.88 -16.78
CA HIS A 140 67.08 8.51 -17.85
C HIS A 140 66.91 9.40 -19.09
N PRO A 141 67.25 10.70 -18.99
CA PRO A 141 67.17 11.60 -20.13
C PRO A 141 68.37 11.29 -21.02
N CYS A 142 68.15 10.54 -22.11
CA CYS A 142 69.11 10.34 -23.21
C CYS A 142 70.56 10.09 -22.76
N ARG A 143 71.01 8.82 -22.73
CA ARG A 143 72.45 8.51 -22.71
C ARG A 143 73.06 9.10 -23.99
N PHE A 144 73.63 10.30 -23.89
CA PHE A 144 74.38 10.92 -24.99
C PHE A 144 75.38 9.89 -25.52
N PRO A 145 75.44 9.63 -26.84
CA PRO A 145 76.53 8.82 -27.39
C PRO A 145 77.83 9.58 -27.09
N SER A 146 78.73 8.95 -26.33
CA SER A 146 80.06 9.51 -26.10
C SER A 146 80.75 9.73 -27.44
N PRO A 147 81.44 10.86 -27.66
CA PRO A 147 82.18 11.08 -28.89
C PRO A 147 83.23 9.97 -29.03
N VAL A 148 83.16 9.22 -30.12
CA VAL A 148 84.19 8.25 -30.48
C VAL A 148 85.46 9.07 -30.72
N SER A 149 86.48 8.91 -29.86
CA SER A 149 87.79 9.50 -30.12
C SER A 149 88.35 8.88 -31.41
N PRO A 150 88.96 9.68 -32.31
CA PRO A 150 89.64 9.11 -33.45
C PRO A 150 90.82 8.31 -32.95
N ALA A 151 90.84 7.00 -33.23
CA ALA A 151 92.03 6.20 -33.03
C ALA A 151 93.13 6.76 -33.93
N MET A 152 94.24 7.19 -33.32
CA MET A 152 95.49 7.47 -34.02
C MET A 152 96.04 6.14 -34.51
N ASP A 153 95.91 5.87 -35.80
CA ASP A 153 96.68 4.82 -36.48
C ASP A 153 98.14 5.25 -36.51
N ILE A 154 98.92 4.79 -35.52
CA ILE A 154 100.38 4.81 -35.60
C ILE A 154 100.82 3.57 -36.37
N LEU A 155 101.28 3.82 -37.59
CA LEU A 155 102.06 2.92 -38.42
C LEU A 155 103.06 2.10 -37.61
N LEU A 156 103.02 0.78 -37.77
CA LEU A 156 104.21 -0.05 -37.71
C LEU A 156 104.30 -0.83 -39.02
N GLN A 157 105.29 -0.43 -39.82
CA GLN A 157 105.66 -1.08 -41.08
C GLN A 157 106.22 -2.49 -40.84
N PRO A 158 106.17 -3.36 -41.87
CA PRO A 158 106.65 -4.72 -41.77
C PRO A 158 108.18 -4.76 -41.86
N THR A 159 108.81 -5.61 -41.06
CA THR A 159 110.19 -6.05 -41.29
C THR A 159 110.19 -7.56 -41.52
N THR A 160 110.81 -7.92 -42.64
CA THR A 160 111.30 -9.23 -43.08
C THR A 160 112.18 -9.92 -42.06
#